data_AF-A0A2E3HYG8-F1
#
_entry.id   AF-A0A2E3HYG8-F1
#
_cell.length_a   1.000
_cell.length_b   1.000
_cell.length_c   1.000
_cell.angle_alpha   90.00
_cell.angle_beta   90.00
_cell.angle_gamma   90.00
#
_symmetry.space_group_name_H-M   'P 1'
#
loop_
_entity.id
_entity.type
_entity.pdbx_description
1 polymer ?
#
loop_
_entity_poly.entity_id
_entity_poly.type
_entity_poly.pdbx_seq_one_letter_code
_entity_poly.pdbx_strand_id
1 'polypeptide(L)'
;MDLTQRAPRSPYHIGVLGMMNTARMADKARARLSNTLGEYKAGQGSGRDQRTLTSLGLSEDTFLEIVEKAQDDQSIETGIRAVSNINLDQIKAFNALERDREPPNETYRRGFEERKLIVGQPEIITMLDMCDAEDIHDFGVPFDLTIGPPLSAHSGGILGIVCLGRLISKTKAFLNNTLSEYKFGANSGLDINTMKFLDLTETELIDGVGHRPDLPDLLKWLRSKISKSPHEITDWNRDRRARGPWNEEIQKMFDDRAVAVGRPDLATFLDLLDCEDANDYPQ
;
A
#
# COMPACT_ATOMS: atom_id res chain seq x y z
N MET A 1 -16.03 -8.61 -3.30
CA MET A 1 -14.67 -8.99 -3.76
C MET A 1 -14.30 -10.33 -3.14
N ASP A 2 -13.44 -11.12 -3.78
CA ASP A 2 -13.06 -12.45 -3.30
C ASP A 2 -11.59 -12.47 -2.81
N LEU A 3 -11.39 -12.58 -1.50
CA LEU A 3 -10.06 -12.61 -0.87
C LEU A 3 -9.41 -13.99 -0.83
N THR A 4 -10.09 -15.01 -1.37
CA THR A 4 -9.46 -16.31 -1.64
C THR A 4 -8.61 -16.29 -2.91
N GLN A 5 -8.81 -15.29 -3.77
CA GLN A 5 -8.17 -15.18 -5.08
C GLN A 5 -7.20 -14.00 -5.20
N ARG A 6 -7.34 -12.98 -4.35
CA ARG A 6 -6.45 -11.81 -4.34
C ARG A 6 -6.37 -11.19 -2.96
N ALA A 7 -5.28 -10.46 -2.71
CA ALA A 7 -5.16 -9.65 -1.51
C ALA A 7 -6.15 -8.47 -1.49
N PRO A 8 -6.60 -8.01 -0.31
CA PRO A 8 -7.23 -6.71 -0.18
C PRO A 8 -6.18 -5.60 -0.39
N ARG A 9 -6.63 -4.36 -0.59
CA ARG A 9 -5.73 -3.22 -0.80
C ARG A 9 -4.70 -3.09 0.33
N SER A 10 -3.53 -2.53 -0.01
CA SER A 10 -2.44 -2.31 0.94
C SER A 10 -2.95 -1.57 2.18
N PRO A 11 -2.48 -1.90 3.39
CA PRO A 11 -2.88 -1.18 4.59
C PRO A 11 -2.38 0.28 4.60
N TYR A 12 -1.42 0.63 3.73
CA TYR A 12 -0.99 2.02 3.54
C TYR A 12 -2.00 2.86 2.75
N HIS A 13 -2.85 2.22 1.94
CA HIS A 13 -3.72 2.90 1.00
C HIS A 13 -4.68 3.87 1.70
N ILE A 14 -4.53 5.17 1.43
CA ILE A 14 -5.31 6.24 2.07
C ILE A 14 -6.50 6.75 1.25
N GLY A 15 -6.76 6.17 0.06
CA GLY A 15 -7.80 6.64 -0.85
C GLY A 15 -9.23 6.70 -0.28
N VAL A 16 -9.51 6.00 0.83
CA VAL A 16 -10.78 6.12 1.56
C VAL A 16 -10.56 6.94 2.82
N LEU A 17 -11.29 8.05 2.97
CA LEU A 17 -11.26 8.95 4.14
C LEU A 17 -9.91 9.66 4.38
N GLY A 18 -8.88 9.39 3.57
CA GLY A 18 -7.51 9.81 3.88
C GLY A 18 -6.85 9.01 4.99
N MET A 19 -7.43 7.87 5.40
CA MET A 19 -7.03 7.11 6.58
C MET A 19 -6.53 5.72 6.20
N MET A 20 -5.32 5.37 6.65
CA MET A 20 -4.71 4.06 6.45
C MET A 20 -5.61 2.94 6.95
N ASN A 21 -5.52 1.77 6.32
CA ASN A 21 -6.31 0.57 6.59
C ASN A 21 -7.82 0.68 6.33
N THR A 22 -8.40 1.87 6.10
CA THR A 22 -9.86 1.99 5.86
C THR A 22 -10.27 1.26 4.57
N ALA A 23 -9.54 1.47 3.47
CA ALA A 23 -9.75 0.77 2.21
C ALA A 23 -9.62 -0.76 2.37
N ARG A 24 -8.54 -1.23 3.01
CA ARG A 24 -8.32 -2.65 3.31
C ARG A 24 -9.42 -3.26 4.18
N MET A 25 -9.92 -2.50 5.16
CA MET A 25 -10.99 -2.95 6.05
C MET A 25 -12.33 -3.03 5.32
N ALA A 26 -12.62 -2.08 4.43
CA ALA A 26 -13.78 -2.13 3.55
C ALA A 26 -13.73 -3.35 2.63
N ASP A 27 -12.57 -3.63 2.04
CA ASP A 27 -12.34 -4.80 1.20
C ASP A 27 -12.68 -6.11 1.94
N LYS A 28 -12.16 -6.25 3.16
CA LYS A 28 -12.43 -7.40 4.03
C LYS A 28 -13.89 -7.47 4.47
N ALA A 29 -14.54 -6.33 4.70
CA ALA A 29 -15.97 -6.28 4.98
C ALA A 29 -16.80 -6.77 3.79
N ARG A 30 -16.51 -6.30 2.57
CA ARG A 30 -17.16 -6.79 1.33
C ARG A 30 -16.95 -8.30 1.14
N ALA A 31 -15.74 -8.80 1.41
CA ALA A 31 -15.41 -10.22 1.32
C ALA A 31 -16.16 -11.06 2.36
N ARG A 32 -16.25 -10.56 3.60
CA ARG A 32 -17.03 -11.21 4.66
C ARG A 32 -18.52 -11.28 4.33
N LEU A 33 -19.11 -10.18 3.85
CA LEU A 33 -20.51 -10.12 3.44
C LEU A 33 -20.83 -11.10 2.29
N SER A 34 -19.83 -11.41 1.46
CA SER A 34 -19.95 -12.36 0.34
C SER A 34 -19.41 -13.76 0.62
N ASN A 35 -19.04 -14.08 1.88
CA ASN A 35 -18.45 -15.36 2.28
C ASN A 35 -17.18 -15.76 1.51
N THR A 36 -16.35 -14.78 1.15
CA THR A 36 -15.10 -14.95 0.39
C THR A 36 -13.91 -14.32 1.12
N LEU A 37 -13.96 -14.28 2.46
CA LEU A 37 -12.92 -13.67 3.30
C LEU A 37 -11.60 -14.46 3.27
N GLY A 38 -11.63 -15.78 3.02
CA GLY A 38 -10.46 -16.65 3.08
C GLY A 38 -9.83 -16.69 4.48
N GLU A 39 -8.50 -16.70 4.53
CA GLU A 39 -7.71 -16.76 5.79
C GLU A 39 -7.60 -15.40 6.50
N TYR A 40 -8.14 -14.33 5.90
CA TYR A 40 -8.09 -13.00 6.51
C TYR A 40 -8.97 -12.91 7.75
N LYS A 41 -8.48 -12.23 8.79
CA LYS A 41 -9.28 -11.85 9.95
C LYS A 41 -9.87 -10.47 9.74
N ALA A 42 -11.16 -10.26 9.99
CA ALA A 42 -11.84 -8.97 9.83
C ALA A 42 -12.44 -8.46 11.15
N GLY A 43 -12.63 -7.14 11.26
CA GLY A 43 -13.36 -6.52 12.38
C GLY A 43 -12.72 -6.81 13.73
N GLN A 44 -13.51 -7.25 14.73
CA GLN A 44 -13.01 -7.62 16.05
C GLN A 44 -12.00 -8.79 16.01
N GLY A 45 -11.96 -9.60 14.96
CA GLY A 45 -10.93 -10.63 14.79
C GLY A 45 -9.54 -10.08 14.40
N SER A 46 -9.46 -8.82 13.96
CA SER A 46 -8.24 -8.15 13.51
C SER A 46 -7.87 -7.01 14.44
N GLY A 47 -6.73 -7.12 15.12
CA GLY A 47 -6.25 -6.06 16.00
C GLY A 47 -6.03 -4.73 15.29
N ARG A 48 -5.77 -4.71 13.97
CA ARG A 48 -5.66 -3.47 13.18
C ARG A 48 -7.02 -2.86 12.89
N ASP A 49 -8.00 -3.67 12.49
CA ASP A 49 -9.37 -3.22 12.22
C ASP A 49 -9.99 -2.67 13.50
N GLN A 50 -9.76 -3.31 14.66
CA GLN A 50 -10.16 -2.79 15.96
C GLN A 50 -9.62 -1.38 16.22
N ARG A 51 -8.35 -1.10 15.93
CA ARG A 51 -7.75 0.23 16.11
C ARG A 51 -8.32 1.25 15.13
N THR A 52 -8.54 0.86 13.87
CA THR A 52 -9.20 1.70 12.87
C THR A 52 -10.62 2.06 13.32
N LEU A 53 -11.45 1.07 13.67
CA LEU A 53 -12.81 1.26 14.17
C LEU A 53 -12.86 2.13 15.43
N THR A 54 -11.96 1.89 16.38
CA THR A 54 -11.84 2.69 17.61
C THR A 54 -11.55 4.15 17.29
N SER A 55 -10.61 4.41 16.36
CA SER A 55 -10.25 5.77 15.97
C SER A 55 -11.36 6.48 15.21
N LEU A 56 -12.14 5.74 14.42
CA LEU A 56 -13.35 6.22 13.76
C LEU A 56 -14.52 6.42 14.75
N GLY A 57 -14.44 5.90 15.97
CA GLY A 57 -15.56 5.89 16.92
C GLY A 57 -16.74 5.02 16.46
N LEU A 58 -16.46 3.94 15.71
CA LEU A 58 -17.48 3.06 15.14
C LEU A 58 -17.45 1.67 15.78
N SER A 59 -18.63 1.04 15.86
CA SER A 59 -18.72 -0.40 16.08
C SER A 59 -18.44 -1.15 14.77
N GLU A 60 -18.10 -2.44 14.87
CA GLU A 60 -17.96 -3.28 13.68
C GLU A 60 -19.28 -3.39 12.89
N ASP A 61 -20.41 -3.58 13.59
CA ASP A 61 -21.72 -3.70 12.95
C ASP A 61 -22.09 -2.43 12.17
N THR A 62 -21.84 -1.25 12.76
CA THR A 62 -22.06 0.03 12.08
C THR A 62 -21.21 0.15 10.82
N PHE A 63 -19.93 -0.28 10.86
CA PHE A 63 -19.07 -0.24 9.69
C PHE A 63 -19.52 -1.24 8.62
N LEU A 64 -19.94 -2.45 9.00
CA LEU A 64 -20.48 -3.44 8.08
C LEU A 64 -21.76 -2.94 7.38
N GLU A 65 -22.67 -2.31 8.11
CA GLU A 65 -23.88 -1.70 7.52
C GLU A 65 -23.56 -0.60 6.51
N ILE A 66 -22.53 0.22 6.78
CA ILE A 66 -22.05 1.24 5.83
C ILE A 66 -21.55 0.55 4.55
N VAL A 67 -20.69 -0.46 4.68
CA VAL A 67 -20.10 -1.17 3.53
C VAL A 67 -21.15 -1.94 2.73
N GLU A 68 -22.15 -2.54 3.39
CA GLU A 68 -23.24 -3.26 2.73
C GLU A 68 -24.08 -2.33 1.83
N LYS A 69 -24.32 -1.09 2.28
CA LYS A 69 -25.12 -0.10 1.54
C LYS A 69 -24.32 0.68 0.50
N ALA A 70 -22.99 0.71 0.63
CA ALA A 70 -22.12 1.51 -0.21
C ALA A 70 -21.83 0.86 -1.57
N GLN A 71 -22.06 1.62 -2.64
CA GLN A 71 -21.81 1.20 -4.02
C GLN A 71 -20.32 1.26 -4.38
N ASP A 72 -19.62 2.24 -3.81
CA ASP A 72 -18.21 2.53 -4.06
C ASP A 72 -17.51 3.07 -2.80
N ASP A 73 -16.20 3.28 -2.89
CA ASP A 73 -15.38 3.87 -1.85
C ASP A 73 -15.86 5.28 -1.40
N GLN A 74 -16.36 6.10 -2.33
CA GLN A 74 -16.89 7.42 -2.02
C GLN A 74 -18.15 7.34 -1.14
N SER A 75 -19.00 6.35 -1.39
CA SER A 75 -20.18 6.03 -0.58
C SER A 75 -19.79 5.51 0.80
N ILE A 76 -18.71 4.72 0.91
CA ILE A 76 -18.14 4.30 2.20
C ILE A 76 -17.68 5.53 2.99
N GLU A 77 -16.90 6.41 2.38
CA GLU A 77 -16.43 7.64 3.03
C GLU A 77 -17.62 8.50 3.51
N THR A 78 -18.62 8.71 2.65
CA THR A 78 -19.84 9.44 2.99
C THR A 78 -20.57 8.82 4.17
N GLY A 79 -20.71 7.49 4.17
CA GLY A 79 -21.34 6.75 5.28
C GLY A 79 -20.58 6.89 6.59
N ILE A 80 -19.25 6.81 6.58
CA ILE A 80 -18.41 7.03 7.77
C ILE A 80 -18.56 8.46 8.27
N ARG A 81 -18.48 9.47 7.38
CA ARG A 81 -18.60 10.89 7.72
C ARG A 81 -19.96 11.25 8.32
N ALA A 82 -21.01 10.50 8.01
CA ALA A 82 -22.34 10.74 8.56
C ALA A 82 -22.47 10.35 10.05
N VAL A 83 -21.59 9.49 10.57
CA VAL A 83 -21.68 8.94 11.93
C VAL A 83 -20.41 9.10 12.77
N SER A 84 -19.28 9.43 12.14
CA SER A 84 -17.99 9.65 12.80
C SER A 84 -17.66 11.13 12.90
N ASN A 85 -17.19 11.55 14.07
CA ASN A 85 -16.66 12.90 14.30
C ASN A 85 -15.14 13.01 14.07
N ILE A 86 -14.51 12.00 13.44
CA ILE A 86 -13.07 12.02 13.21
C ILE A 86 -12.68 13.17 12.28
N ASN A 87 -11.73 13.99 12.72
CA ASN A 87 -11.23 15.12 11.95
C ASN A 87 -9.90 14.80 11.26
N LEU A 88 -9.44 15.71 10.39
CA LEU A 88 -8.22 15.53 9.61
C LEU A 88 -6.96 15.36 10.48
N ASP A 89 -6.84 16.09 11.58
CA ASP A 89 -5.68 15.99 12.48
C ASP A 89 -5.64 14.63 13.18
N GLN A 90 -6.79 14.10 13.59
CA GLN A 90 -6.90 12.76 14.15
C GLN A 90 -6.54 11.69 13.12
N ILE A 91 -6.98 11.84 11.87
CA ILE A 91 -6.59 10.94 10.76
C ILE A 91 -5.08 10.98 10.53
N LYS A 92 -4.48 12.18 10.45
CA LYS A 92 -3.03 12.36 10.28
C LYS A 92 -2.25 11.73 11.44
N ALA A 93 -2.70 11.92 12.67
CA ALA A 93 -2.10 11.32 13.87
C ALA A 93 -2.19 9.79 13.84
N PHE A 94 -3.34 9.23 13.46
CA PHE A 94 -3.52 7.79 13.29
C PHE A 94 -2.59 7.23 12.22
N ASN A 95 -2.54 7.84 11.04
CA ASN A 95 -1.69 7.41 9.93
C ASN A 95 -0.21 7.44 10.33
N ALA A 96 0.25 8.49 11.00
CA ALA A 96 1.63 8.60 11.48
C ALA A 96 1.96 7.47 12.48
N LEU A 97 1.06 7.18 13.42
CA LEU A 97 1.24 6.12 14.40
C LEU A 97 1.26 4.72 13.76
N GLU A 98 0.33 4.43 12.85
CA GLU A 98 0.23 3.09 12.24
C GLU A 98 1.35 2.84 11.22
N ARG A 99 1.79 3.86 10.47
CA ARG A 99 2.86 3.74 9.46
C ARG A 99 4.13 3.10 10.01
N ASP A 100 4.53 3.50 11.21
CA ASP A 100 5.77 3.08 11.86
C ASP A 100 5.52 2.03 12.97
N ARG A 101 4.32 1.45 13.02
CA ARG A 101 3.98 0.48 14.07
C ARG A 101 4.81 -0.80 13.93
N GLU A 102 5.66 -1.04 14.91
CA GLU A 102 6.37 -2.29 15.14
C GLU A 102 5.56 -3.27 16.03
N PRO A 103 6.00 -4.53 16.17
CA PRO A 103 5.43 -5.46 17.14
C PRO A 103 5.43 -4.87 18.57
N PRO A 104 4.26 -4.74 19.22
CA PRO A 104 4.13 -3.93 20.44
C PRO A 104 4.68 -4.58 21.71
N ASN A 105 4.97 -5.88 21.69
CA ASN A 105 5.50 -6.64 22.83
C ASN A 105 6.22 -7.90 22.35
N GLU A 106 6.90 -8.58 23.27
CA GLU A 106 7.74 -9.74 22.97
C GLU A 106 6.98 -10.92 22.37
N THR A 107 5.75 -11.18 22.83
CA THR A 107 4.91 -12.24 22.26
C THR A 107 4.59 -11.98 20.78
N TYR A 108 4.22 -10.74 20.45
CA TYR A 108 4.01 -10.33 19.06
C TYR A 108 5.31 -10.33 18.25
N ARG A 109 6.44 -9.94 18.87
CA ARG A 109 7.74 -9.94 18.22
C ARG A 109 8.17 -11.33 17.79
N ARG A 110 7.99 -12.35 18.65
CA ARG A 110 8.29 -13.74 18.28
C ARG A 110 7.48 -14.20 17.06
N GLY A 111 6.16 -13.98 17.07
CA GLY A 111 5.31 -14.31 15.93
C GLY A 111 5.66 -13.50 14.67
N PHE A 112 6.14 -12.26 14.83
CA PHE A 112 6.60 -11.45 13.72
C PHE A 112 7.88 -12.00 13.09
N GLU A 113 8.85 -12.46 13.89
CA GLU A 113 10.07 -13.11 13.39
C GLU A 113 9.76 -14.45 12.70
N GLU A 114 8.81 -15.23 13.22
CA GLU A 114 8.33 -16.44 12.53
C GLU A 114 7.74 -16.11 11.15
N ARG A 115 6.93 -15.04 11.06
CA ARG A 115 6.35 -14.58 9.79
C ARG A 115 7.39 -14.10 8.79
N LYS A 116 8.46 -13.41 9.24
CA LYS A 116 9.60 -13.05 8.38
C LYS A 116 10.25 -14.26 7.71
N LEU A 117 10.38 -15.37 8.45
CA LEU A 117 10.94 -16.61 7.91
C LEU A 117 10.02 -17.21 6.84
N ILE A 118 8.70 -17.17 7.07
CA ILE A 118 7.69 -17.65 6.12
C ILE A 118 7.74 -16.83 4.82
N VAL A 119 7.66 -15.50 4.92
CA VAL A 119 7.68 -14.64 3.72
C VAL A 119 9.08 -14.50 3.09
N GLY A 120 10.12 -14.98 3.77
CA GLY A 120 11.51 -14.91 3.29
C GLY A 120 12.08 -13.50 3.25
N GLN A 121 11.62 -12.60 4.13
CA GLN A 121 11.98 -11.17 4.14
C GLN A 121 12.39 -10.69 5.55
N PRO A 122 13.62 -11.01 6.01
CA PRO A 122 14.12 -10.57 7.31
C PRO A 122 14.24 -9.04 7.45
N GLU A 123 14.26 -8.30 6.34
CA GLU A 123 14.41 -6.84 6.29
C GLU A 123 13.17 -6.08 6.80
N ILE A 124 12.02 -6.74 6.89
CA ILE A 124 10.75 -6.10 7.26
C ILE A 124 10.74 -5.73 8.74
N ILE A 125 10.29 -4.53 9.09
CA ILE A 125 10.30 -4.07 10.50
C ILE A 125 8.89 -3.68 10.96
N THR A 126 8.10 -3.07 10.08
CA THR A 126 6.76 -2.57 10.44
C THR A 126 5.68 -3.62 10.21
N MET A 127 4.60 -3.51 10.97
CA MET A 127 3.43 -4.38 10.86
C MET A 127 2.71 -4.22 9.52
N LEU A 128 2.77 -3.04 8.89
CA LEU A 128 2.09 -2.75 7.63
C LEU A 128 2.87 -3.34 6.46
N ASP A 129 4.20 -3.16 6.44
CA ASP A 129 5.08 -3.80 5.45
C ASP A 129 4.95 -5.33 5.50
N MET A 130 4.84 -5.91 6.71
CA MET A 130 4.61 -7.35 6.86
C MET A 130 3.29 -7.81 6.23
N CYS A 131 2.21 -7.02 6.33
CA CYS A 131 0.95 -7.41 5.69
C CYS A 131 1.05 -7.38 4.16
N ASP A 132 1.68 -6.35 3.59
CA ASP A 132 1.91 -6.35 2.14
C ASP A 132 2.84 -7.50 1.72
N ALA A 133 3.85 -7.85 2.53
CA ALA A 133 4.74 -8.96 2.24
C ALA A 133 4.06 -10.34 2.29
N GLU A 134 3.15 -10.55 3.22
CA GLU A 134 2.30 -11.76 3.26
C GLU A 134 1.37 -11.82 2.06
N ASP A 135 0.71 -10.70 1.74
CA ASP A 135 -0.15 -10.59 0.56
C ASP A 135 0.65 -10.91 -0.73
N ILE A 136 1.88 -10.42 -0.84
CA ILE A 136 2.79 -10.71 -1.96
C ILE A 136 3.27 -12.17 -1.94
N HIS A 137 3.51 -12.75 -0.77
CA HIS A 137 3.88 -14.15 -0.63
C HIS A 137 2.75 -15.07 -1.12
N ASP A 138 1.51 -14.77 -0.75
CA ASP A 138 0.36 -15.62 -1.03
C ASP A 138 -0.19 -15.44 -2.46
N PHE A 139 -0.21 -14.20 -2.97
CA PHE A 139 -0.84 -13.86 -4.25
C PHE A 139 0.13 -13.37 -5.33
N GLY A 140 1.40 -13.19 -4.98
CA GLY A 140 2.39 -12.55 -5.83
C GLY A 140 2.27 -11.02 -5.84
N VAL A 141 3.26 -10.37 -6.44
CA VAL A 141 3.24 -8.91 -6.65
C VAL A 141 2.14 -8.57 -7.65
N PRO A 142 1.17 -7.68 -7.33
CA PRO A 142 0.09 -7.32 -8.26
C PRO A 142 0.66 -6.66 -9.51
N PHE A 143 0.21 -7.08 -10.70
CA PHE A 143 0.77 -6.59 -11.96
C PHE A 143 -0.24 -6.44 -13.11
N ASP A 144 -1.46 -6.95 -12.99
CA ASP A 144 -2.49 -6.65 -13.98
C ASP A 144 -3.08 -5.26 -13.66
N LEU A 145 -2.45 -4.23 -14.22
CA LEU A 145 -2.85 -2.85 -13.97
C LEU A 145 -4.03 -2.43 -14.83
N THR A 146 -4.64 -3.33 -15.60
CA THR A 146 -5.91 -3.06 -16.27
C THR A 146 -7.11 -3.21 -15.33
N ILE A 147 -6.93 -3.90 -14.20
CA ILE A 147 -8.00 -4.23 -13.25
C ILE A 147 -7.74 -3.73 -11.82
N GLY A 148 -6.57 -3.16 -11.54
CA GLY A 148 -6.23 -2.60 -10.23
C GLY A 148 -4.94 -1.79 -10.25
N PRO A 149 -4.67 -1.02 -9.19
CA PRO A 149 -3.43 -0.26 -9.10
C PRO A 149 -2.22 -1.17 -8.81
N PRO A 150 -1.00 -0.71 -9.09
CA PRO A 150 0.20 -1.39 -8.59
C PRO A 150 0.26 -1.25 -7.07
N LEU A 151 1.18 -1.98 -6.41
CA LEU A 151 1.32 -1.90 -4.96
C LEU A 151 1.49 -0.44 -4.49
N SER A 152 0.95 -0.09 -3.32
CA SER A 152 1.09 1.24 -2.74
C SER A 152 2.56 1.66 -2.70
N ALA A 153 2.82 2.90 -3.10
CA ALA A 153 4.18 3.43 -3.12
C ALA A 153 4.80 3.55 -1.72
N HIS A 154 3.98 3.57 -0.67
CA HIS A 154 4.41 3.57 0.73
C HIS A 154 4.93 2.21 1.20
N SER A 155 4.56 1.13 0.50
CA SER A 155 4.87 -0.24 0.93
C SER A 155 6.36 -0.55 0.82
N GLY A 156 6.94 -0.98 1.93
CA GLY A 156 8.23 -1.67 2.02
C GLY A 156 8.08 -3.19 2.01
N GLY A 157 6.95 -3.73 1.55
CA GLY A 157 6.68 -5.18 1.51
C GLY A 157 7.63 -5.99 0.62
N ILE A 158 8.58 -5.35 -0.08
CA ILE A 158 9.71 -5.99 -0.77
C ILE A 158 11.02 -5.41 -0.22
N LEU A 159 11.79 -6.25 0.46
CA LEU A 159 13.09 -5.95 1.07
C LEU A 159 13.10 -4.74 2.04
N GLY A 160 11.94 -4.32 2.54
CA GLY A 160 11.83 -3.14 3.40
C GLY A 160 11.98 -1.82 2.65
N ILE A 161 11.93 -1.79 1.31
CA ILE A 161 12.23 -0.60 0.50
C ILE A 161 10.95 -0.01 -0.10
N VAL A 162 10.63 1.24 0.24
CA VAL A 162 9.46 1.93 -0.33
C VAL A 162 9.62 2.17 -1.82
N CYS A 163 8.50 2.20 -2.54
CA CYS A 163 8.40 2.32 -4.00
C CYS A 163 8.94 1.11 -4.80
N LEU A 164 9.76 0.22 -4.22
CA LEU A 164 10.29 -0.95 -4.91
C LEU A 164 9.17 -1.92 -5.33
N GLY A 165 8.22 -2.21 -4.44
CA GLY A 165 7.09 -3.06 -4.79
C GLY A 165 6.25 -2.50 -5.94
N ARG A 166 5.96 -1.19 -5.93
CA ARG A 166 5.27 -0.49 -7.02
C ARG A 166 6.06 -0.55 -8.34
N LEU A 167 7.36 -0.36 -8.27
CA LEU A 167 8.25 -0.45 -9.43
C LEU A 167 8.20 -1.86 -10.04
N ILE A 168 8.28 -2.92 -9.21
CA ILE A 168 8.19 -4.32 -9.65
C ILE A 168 6.81 -4.64 -10.22
N SER A 169 5.73 -4.17 -9.58
CA SER A 169 4.36 -4.27 -10.13
C SER A 169 4.31 -3.75 -11.56
N LYS A 170 4.87 -2.56 -11.81
CA LYS A 170 4.89 -1.93 -13.13
C LYS A 170 5.82 -2.63 -14.11
N THR A 171 6.98 -3.14 -13.67
CA THR A 171 7.86 -3.96 -14.52
C THR A 171 7.15 -5.23 -14.98
N LYS A 172 6.50 -5.95 -14.05
CA LYS A 172 5.69 -7.13 -14.39
C LYS A 172 4.54 -6.75 -15.33
N ALA A 173 3.86 -5.63 -15.09
CA ALA A 173 2.78 -5.16 -15.94
C ALA A 173 3.25 -4.84 -17.37
N PHE A 174 4.38 -4.16 -17.49
CA PHE A 174 5.02 -3.85 -18.76
C PHE A 174 5.38 -5.14 -19.53
N LEU A 175 6.02 -6.10 -18.86
CA LEU A 175 6.39 -7.40 -19.45
C LEU A 175 5.17 -8.22 -19.91
N ASN A 176 4.01 -8.03 -19.29
CA ASN A 176 2.78 -8.78 -19.58
C ASN A 176 1.76 -7.98 -20.43
N ASN A 177 2.10 -6.79 -20.89
CA ASN A 177 1.19 -5.87 -21.61
C ASN A 177 -0.08 -5.49 -20.83
N THR A 178 0.03 -5.41 -19.50
CA THR A 178 -1.06 -5.05 -18.58
C THR A 178 -0.76 -3.74 -17.84
N LEU A 179 0.05 -2.85 -18.43
CA LEU A 179 0.48 -1.59 -17.80
C LEU A 179 -0.65 -0.55 -17.68
N SER A 180 -1.69 -0.62 -18.53
CA SER A 180 -2.75 0.41 -18.60
C SER A 180 -2.16 1.81 -18.85
N GLU A 181 -2.75 2.86 -18.26
CA GLU A 181 -2.31 4.25 -18.37
C GLU A 181 -1.08 4.59 -17.51
N TYR A 182 -0.55 3.62 -16.74
CA TYR A 182 0.63 3.87 -15.91
C TYR A 182 1.89 4.11 -16.76
N LYS A 183 2.68 5.10 -16.36
CA LYS A 183 4.01 5.36 -16.95
C LYS A 183 5.04 4.44 -16.31
N PHE A 184 5.88 3.77 -17.11
CA PHE A 184 6.96 2.91 -16.61
C PHE A 184 8.35 3.41 -17.03
N GLY A 185 9.34 3.14 -16.18
CA GLY A 185 10.76 3.30 -16.51
C GLY A 185 11.15 4.78 -16.68
N ALA A 186 11.85 5.09 -17.76
CA ALA A 186 12.26 6.46 -18.12
C ALA A 186 11.10 7.46 -18.28
N ASN A 187 9.85 6.99 -18.41
CA ASN A 187 8.67 7.84 -18.48
C ASN A 187 8.09 8.21 -17.11
N SER A 188 8.63 7.67 -16.01
CA SER A 188 8.17 7.92 -14.65
C SER A 188 9.29 8.46 -13.76
N GLY A 189 9.11 9.69 -13.28
CA GLY A 189 10.08 10.31 -12.36
C GLY A 189 10.27 9.51 -11.07
N LEU A 190 9.23 8.83 -10.57
CA LEU A 190 9.35 7.97 -9.39
C LEU A 190 10.20 6.72 -9.67
N ASP A 191 10.00 6.07 -10.82
CA ASP A 191 10.77 4.89 -11.23
C ASP A 191 12.24 5.25 -11.43
N ILE A 192 12.53 6.36 -12.13
CA ILE A 192 13.90 6.85 -12.32
C ILE A 192 14.60 7.05 -10.97
N ASN A 193 13.94 7.72 -10.03
CA ASN A 193 14.53 7.98 -8.72
C ASN A 193 14.73 6.68 -7.91
N THR A 194 13.79 5.74 -8.00
CA THR A 194 13.86 4.46 -7.29
C THR A 194 14.99 3.60 -7.87
N MET A 195 15.06 3.46 -9.19
CA MET A 195 16.15 2.75 -9.87
C MET A 195 17.52 3.38 -9.60
N LYS A 196 17.60 4.72 -9.63
CA LYS A 196 18.83 5.46 -9.26
C LYS A 196 19.23 5.18 -7.82
N PHE A 197 18.29 5.17 -6.88
CA PHE A 197 18.60 4.80 -5.51
C PHE A 197 19.13 3.38 -5.45
N LEU A 198 18.51 2.41 -6.13
CA LEU A 198 18.91 1.00 -6.07
C LEU A 198 20.17 0.64 -6.88
N ASP A 199 20.79 1.61 -7.56
CA ASP A 199 21.86 1.39 -8.54
C ASP A 199 21.49 0.37 -9.62
N LEU A 200 20.24 0.42 -10.09
CA LEU A 200 19.71 -0.43 -11.16
C LEU A 200 19.44 0.39 -12.42
N THR A 201 19.71 -0.20 -13.58
CA THR A 201 19.18 0.30 -14.85
C THR A 201 17.81 -0.30 -15.17
N GLU A 202 17.03 0.37 -16.02
CA GLU A 202 15.74 -0.16 -16.50
C GLU A 202 15.92 -1.51 -17.21
N THR A 203 16.97 -1.66 -18.01
CA THR A 203 17.29 -2.92 -18.69
C THR A 203 17.59 -4.05 -17.71
N GLU A 204 18.40 -3.81 -16.68
CA GLU A 204 18.69 -4.81 -15.65
C GLU A 204 17.44 -5.18 -14.85
N LEU A 205 16.55 -4.23 -14.61
CA LEU A 205 15.30 -4.47 -13.91
C LEU A 205 14.35 -5.34 -14.74
N ILE A 206 14.15 -5.01 -16.03
CA ILE A 206 13.31 -5.78 -16.95
C ILE A 206 13.86 -7.21 -17.10
N ASP A 207 15.17 -7.36 -17.34
CA ASP A 207 15.81 -8.66 -17.45
C ASP A 207 15.73 -9.46 -16.14
N GLY A 208 16.00 -8.80 -15.02
CA GLY A 208 16.00 -9.39 -13.69
C GLY A 208 14.64 -9.96 -13.29
N VAL A 209 13.58 -9.16 -13.49
CA VAL A 209 12.19 -9.54 -13.19
C VAL A 209 11.66 -10.55 -14.21
N GLY A 210 11.96 -10.39 -15.51
CA GLY A 210 11.45 -11.26 -16.56
C GLY A 210 11.92 -12.71 -16.45
N HIS A 211 13.13 -12.94 -15.93
CA HIS A 211 13.66 -14.29 -15.73
C HIS A 211 13.26 -14.95 -14.40
N ARG A 212 12.48 -14.28 -13.55
CA ARG A 212 12.19 -14.72 -12.16
C ARG A 212 10.71 -14.54 -11.83
N PRO A 213 9.85 -15.48 -12.28
CA PRO A 213 8.41 -15.37 -12.05
C PRO A 213 8.03 -15.59 -10.58
N ASP A 214 8.77 -16.42 -9.85
CA ASP A 214 8.55 -16.71 -8.43
C ASP A 214 9.21 -15.68 -7.50
N LEU A 215 8.57 -15.46 -6.35
CA LEU A 215 9.01 -14.47 -5.37
C LEU A 215 10.36 -14.81 -4.72
N PRO A 216 10.65 -16.05 -4.28
CA PRO A 216 11.94 -16.36 -3.65
C PRO A 216 13.15 -16.08 -4.54
N ASP A 217 13.11 -16.48 -5.82
CA ASP A 217 14.21 -16.21 -6.76
C ASP A 217 14.33 -14.72 -7.07
N LEU A 218 13.21 -14.00 -7.21
CA LEU A 218 13.20 -12.54 -7.36
C LEU A 218 13.86 -11.84 -6.16
N LEU A 219 13.48 -12.21 -4.93
CA LEU A 219 14.06 -11.65 -3.70
C LEU A 219 15.55 -11.94 -3.60
N LYS A 220 15.98 -13.16 -3.92
CA LYS A 220 17.40 -13.55 -3.94
C LYS A 220 18.20 -12.69 -4.92
N TRP A 221 17.66 -12.47 -6.13
CA TRP A 221 18.31 -11.62 -7.13
C TRP A 221 18.37 -10.15 -6.71
N LEU A 222 17.26 -9.60 -6.21
CA LEU A 222 17.23 -8.23 -5.70
C LEU A 222 18.30 -8.01 -4.62
N ARG A 223 18.41 -8.92 -3.64
CA ARG A 223 19.47 -8.88 -2.61
C ARG A 223 20.89 -8.95 -3.19
N SER A 224 21.08 -9.68 -4.30
CA SER A 224 22.39 -9.76 -4.95
C SER A 224 22.79 -8.49 -5.69
N LYS A 225 21.80 -7.63 -6.02
CA LYS A 225 22.00 -6.38 -6.76
C LYS A 225 22.02 -5.15 -5.87
N ILE A 226 21.15 -5.11 -4.87
CA ILE A 226 20.97 -3.96 -4.00
C ILE A 226 22.01 -4.03 -2.88
N SER A 227 22.94 -3.07 -2.88
CA SER A 227 24.04 -2.99 -1.90
C SER A 227 23.78 -2.00 -0.76
N LYS A 228 22.53 -1.52 -0.61
CA LYS A 228 22.17 -0.48 0.36
C LYS A 228 22.19 -0.99 1.79
N SER A 229 22.80 -0.20 2.66
CA SER A 229 22.78 -0.44 4.10
C SER A 229 21.37 -0.20 4.67
N PRO A 230 21.06 -0.81 5.84
CA PRO A 230 19.79 -0.54 6.54
C PRO A 230 19.56 0.95 6.84
N HIS A 231 20.64 1.72 7.07
CA HIS A 231 20.53 3.16 7.31
C HIS A 231 20.13 3.92 6.03
N GLU A 232 20.74 3.61 4.89
CA GLU A 232 20.37 4.21 3.60
C GLU A 232 18.92 3.90 3.22
N ILE A 233 18.46 2.66 3.46
CA ILE A 233 17.07 2.27 3.24
C ILE A 233 16.13 3.05 4.16
N THR A 234 16.49 3.20 5.43
CA THR A 234 15.70 3.98 6.40
C THR A 234 15.58 5.45 5.98
N ASP A 235 16.67 6.06 5.54
CA ASP A 235 16.69 7.46 5.10
C ASP A 235 15.91 7.65 3.80
N TRP A 236 16.07 6.74 2.84
CA TRP A 236 15.27 6.70 1.62
C TRP A 236 13.78 6.61 1.94
N ASN A 237 13.39 5.64 2.76
CA ASN A 237 11.99 5.41 3.12
C ASN A 237 11.36 6.65 3.77
N ARG A 238 12.09 7.27 4.71
CA ARG A 238 11.65 8.49 5.39
C ARG A 238 11.49 9.66 4.42
N ASP A 239 12.50 9.92 3.59
CA ASP A 239 12.47 11.01 2.62
C ASP A 239 11.34 10.83 1.61
N ARG A 240 11.20 9.63 1.02
CA ARG A 240 10.16 9.36 0.02
C ARG A 240 8.76 9.52 0.58
N ARG A 241 8.48 9.02 1.80
CA ARG A 241 7.17 9.16 2.45
C ARG A 241 6.86 10.61 2.86
N ALA A 242 7.89 11.45 3.06
CA ALA A 242 7.73 12.87 3.41
C ALA A 242 7.79 13.81 2.18
N ARG A 243 8.05 13.28 0.98
CA ARG A 243 8.33 14.11 -0.20
C ARG A 243 7.08 14.80 -0.72
N GLY A 244 7.03 16.12 -0.53
CA GLY A 244 6.10 17.03 -1.20
C GLY A 244 6.71 17.73 -2.43
N PRO A 245 5.97 18.66 -3.05
CA PRO A 245 6.49 19.54 -4.10
C PRO A 245 7.68 20.38 -3.59
N TRP A 246 8.65 20.66 -4.47
CA TRP A 246 9.93 21.29 -4.10
C TRP A 246 10.21 22.61 -4.84
N ASN A 247 9.30 23.06 -5.69
CA ASN A 247 9.30 24.37 -6.33
C ASN A 247 7.86 24.73 -6.75
N GLU A 248 7.65 25.96 -7.22
CA GLU A 248 6.32 26.48 -7.58
C GLU A 248 5.65 25.74 -8.75
N GLU A 249 6.43 25.35 -9.77
CA GLU A 249 5.91 24.60 -10.93
C GLU A 249 5.37 23.24 -10.51
N ILE A 250 6.14 22.52 -9.71
CA ILE A 250 5.78 21.21 -9.19
C ILE A 250 4.65 21.32 -8.16
N GLN A 251 4.61 22.40 -7.37
CA GLN A 251 3.49 22.70 -6.46
C GLN A 251 2.19 22.85 -7.25
N LYS A 252 2.19 23.65 -8.32
CA LYS A 252 0.98 23.85 -9.13
C LYS A 252 0.47 22.53 -9.70
N MET A 253 1.36 21.72 -10.29
CA MET A 253 0.98 20.39 -10.81
C MET A 253 0.44 19.48 -9.70
N PHE A 254 1.06 19.50 -8.51
CA PHE A 254 0.60 18.72 -7.37
C PHE A 254 -0.80 19.14 -6.94
N ASP A 255 -1.05 20.44 -6.78
CA ASP A 255 -2.34 20.98 -6.35
C ASP A 255 -3.45 20.67 -7.36
N ASP A 256 -3.18 20.83 -8.66
CA ASP A 256 -4.14 20.51 -9.72
C ASP A 256 -4.57 19.03 -9.65
N ARG A 257 -3.62 18.11 -9.40
CA ARG A 257 -3.88 16.66 -9.25
C ARG A 257 -4.60 16.34 -7.95
N ALA A 258 -4.21 16.96 -6.85
CA ALA A 258 -4.85 16.79 -5.55
C ALA A 258 -6.32 17.24 -5.57
N VAL A 259 -6.63 18.34 -6.27
CA VAL A 259 -8.01 18.79 -6.51
C VAL A 259 -8.78 17.80 -7.38
N ALA A 260 -8.15 17.22 -8.41
CA ALA A 260 -8.81 16.27 -9.30
C ALA A 260 -9.31 15.01 -8.57
N VAL A 261 -8.61 14.58 -7.52
CA VAL A 261 -9.03 13.46 -6.66
C VAL A 261 -9.78 13.91 -5.39
N GLY A 262 -10.21 15.18 -5.34
CA GLY A 262 -11.01 15.72 -4.23
C GLY A 262 -10.27 15.86 -2.89
N ARG A 263 -8.93 15.87 -2.90
CA ARG A 263 -8.08 15.86 -1.70
C ARG A 263 -7.05 17.01 -1.71
N PRO A 264 -7.50 18.29 -1.71
CA PRO A 264 -6.60 19.44 -1.67
C PRO A 264 -5.81 19.57 -0.36
N ASP A 265 -6.12 18.74 0.65
CA ASP A 265 -5.42 18.68 1.94
C ASP A 265 -4.12 17.88 1.91
N LEU A 266 -3.83 17.18 0.81
CA LEU A 266 -2.62 16.37 0.66
C LEU A 266 -1.35 17.23 0.60
N ALA A 267 -0.25 16.65 1.06
CA ALA A 267 1.05 17.32 1.09
C ALA A 267 2.20 16.48 0.53
N THR A 268 1.98 15.19 0.26
CA THR A 268 3.03 14.27 -0.19
C THR A 268 2.63 13.55 -1.46
N PHE A 269 3.61 13.26 -2.32
CA PHE A 269 3.36 12.57 -3.59
C PHE A 269 2.83 11.15 -3.40
N LEU A 270 3.28 10.42 -2.37
CA LEU A 270 2.85 9.04 -2.18
C LEU A 270 1.39 8.96 -1.71
N ASP A 271 0.96 9.91 -0.87
CA ASP A 271 -0.44 10.05 -0.47
C ASP A 271 -1.32 10.40 -1.69
N LEU A 272 -0.83 11.29 -2.56
CA LEU A 272 -1.53 11.62 -3.83
C LEU A 272 -1.67 10.40 -4.73
N LEU A 273 -0.62 9.58 -4.87
CA LEU A 273 -0.67 8.37 -5.70
C LEU A 273 -1.71 7.35 -5.20
N ASP A 274 -1.80 7.12 -3.88
CA ASP A 274 -2.82 6.21 -3.33
C ASP A 274 -4.25 6.78 -3.54
N CYS A 275 -4.44 8.10 -3.54
CA CYS A 275 -5.74 8.72 -3.83
C CYS A 275 -6.09 8.67 -5.34
N GLU A 276 -5.11 8.86 -6.22
CA GLU A 276 -5.29 8.66 -7.68
C GLU A 276 -5.62 7.20 -7.99
N ASP A 277 -4.90 6.25 -7.38
CA ASP A 277 -5.17 4.82 -7.52
C ASP A 277 -6.60 4.46 -7.06
N ALA A 278 -7.11 5.07 -5.98
CA ALA A 278 -8.51 4.89 -5.55
C ALA A 278 -9.51 5.47 -6.57
N ASN A 279 -9.20 6.65 -7.11
CA ASN A 279 -10.05 7.32 -8.07
C ASN A 279 -10.15 6.56 -9.40
N ASP A 280 -9.03 5.97 -9.84
CA ASP A 280 -8.96 5.22 -11.09
C ASP A 280 -9.54 3.80 -10.97
N TYR A 281 -9.52 3.22 -9.76
CA TYR A 281 -10.03 1.87 -9.47
C TYR A 281 -11.01 1.83 -8.28
N PRO A 282 -12.15 2.54 -8.34
CA PRO A 282 -13.12 2.55 -7.24
C PRO A 282 -13.69 1.14 -6.99
N GLN A 283 -13.77 0.72 -5.71
CA GLN A 283 -14.22 -0.62 -5.28
C GLN A 283 -15.58 -0.66 -4.57
#